data_AF-A0A6I5CUX1-F1
#
_entry.id   AF-A0A6I5CUX1-F1
#
_cell.length_a   1.000
_cell.length_b   1.000
_cell.length_c   1.000
_cell.angle_alpha   90.00
_cell.angle_beta   90.00
_cell.angle_gamma   90.00
#
_symmetry.space_group_name_H-M   'P 1'
#
loop_
_entity.id
_entity.type
_entity.pdbx_description
1 polymer ?
#
loop_
_entity_poly.entity_id
_entity_poly.type
_entity_poly.pdbx_seq_one_letter_code
_entity_poly.pdbx_strand_id
1 'polypeptide(L)'
;MRSSGDGTAGGAPGIDVGGSGPYRLHDSAADQAPQRPAAVPSGKGAASMASEEIGYRGPTACAAAGITYRQLDYWARTGLVEPSVRPAHGSGTQRLYSFRDVVVLKIVKRFLDTGVSLQNIRTAVQHLRRQGFS
;
A
#
# COMPACT_ATOMS: atom_id res chain seq x y z
N MET A 1 -7.64 39.48 57.17
CA MET A 1 -6.18 39.62 57.06
C MET A 1 -5.83 40.19 55.69
N ARG A 2 -5.04 41.27 55.70
CA ARG A 2 -4.45 41.95 54.56
C ARG A 2 -3.08 41.33 54.31
N SER A 3 -2.79 40.88 53.08
CA SER A 3 -1.44 40.47 52.70
C SER A 3 -0.97 41.34 51.54
N SER A 4 -0.21 42.36 51.93
CA SER A 4 0.72 43.12 51.11
C SER A 4 2.01 42.31 50.90
N GLY A 5 2.81 42.70 49.92
CA GLY A 5 4.19 42.23 49.73
C GLY A 5 4.50 42.07 48.24
N ASP A 6 4.70 43.17 47.52
CA ASP A 6 5.98 43.89 47.37
C ASP A 6 6.88 43.18 46.34
N GLY A 7 6.92 43.79 45.15
CA GLY A 7 7.83 43.44 44.07
C GLY A 7 8.98 44.44 44.06
N THR A 8 10.20 43.93 44.13
CA THR A 8 11.41 44.72 43.91
C THR A 8 12.29 44.06 42.86
N ALA A 9 12.82 44.92 41.98
CA ALA A 9 13.63 44.61 40.83
C ALA A 9 15.11 44.49 41.17
N GLY A 10 15.84 43.72 40.35
CA GLY A 10 17.30 43.73 40.28
C GLY A 10 17.73 43.16 38.93
N GLY A 11 18.35 44.00 38.10
CA GLY A 11 18.70 43.69 36.71
C GLY A 11 20.16 43.28 36.48
N ALA A 12 20.34 42.73 35.26
CA ALA A 12 21.53 42.66 34.39
C ALA A 12 22.68 41.69 34.75
N PRO A 13 23.59 41.33 33.81
CA PRO A 13 23.60 41.44 32.32
C PRO A 13 23.77 40.04 31.64
N GLY A 14 23.38 39.79 30.38
CA GLY A 14 24.05 40.24 29.15
C GLY A 14 24.80 39.07 28.50
N ILE A 15 24.25 38.48 27.42
CA ILE A 15 25.04 37.77 26.39
C ILE A 15 24.42 38.12 25.03
N ASP A 16 25.08 39.03 24.34
CA ASP A 16 24.98 39.26 22.91
C ASP A 16 25.94 38.31 22.17
N VAL A 17 25.40 37.33 21.46
CA VAL A 17 26.01 36.65 20.30
C VAL A 17 24.82 36.20 19.45
N GLY A 18 24.47 36.79 18.32
CA GLY A 18 25.33 37.08 17.18
C GLY A 18 25.11 35.99 16.13
N GLY A 19 24.54 36.35 14.97
CA GLY A 19 24.79 35.62 13.72
C GLY A 19 23.72 34.63 13.24
N SER A 20 22.84 35.15 12.41
CA SER A 20 22.25 34.52 11.23
C SER A 20 23.10 33.41 10.55
N GLY A 21 22.49 32.21 10.44
CA GLY A 21 22.55 31.25 9.32
C GLY A 21 23.87 30.49 9.04
N PRO A 22 23.78 29.16 8.83
CA PRO A 22 24.57 28.59 7.73
C PRO A 22 23.89 27.36 7.10
N TYR A 23 23.02 27.56 6.11
CA TYR A 23 22.91 26.54 5.06
C TYR A 23 24.17 26.66 4.21
N ARG A 24 25.23 25.97 4.63
CA ARG A 24 26.47 25.87 3.89
C ARG A 24 26.30 24.74 2.87
N LEU A 25 26.14 25.14 1.61
CA LEU A 25 26.29 24.26 0.44
C LEU A 25 27.61 23.49 0.56
N HIS A 26 27.52 22.17 0.42
CA HIS A 26 28.65 21.32 0.05
C HIS A 26 28.44 20.96 -1.42
N ASP A 27 29.32 21.49 -2.24
CA ASP A 27 29.61 21.07 -3.61
C ASP A 27 30.54 19.85 -3.54
N SER A 28 30.29 18.80 -4.33
CA SER A 28 31.34 17.98 -4.98
C SER A 28 30.75 16.83 -5.78
N ALA A 29 30.82 17.01 -7.10
CA ALA A 29 31.28 16.06 -8.10
C ALA A 29 31.31 14.55 -7.75
N ALA A 30 30.40 13.78 -8.36
CA ALA A 30 30.69 12.44 -8.86
C ALA A 30 29.61 11.99 -9.87
N ASP A 31 30.07 11.75 -11.09
CA ASP A 31 29.58 10.73 -12.02
C ASP A 31 28.16 10.84 -12.59
N GLN A 32 28.09 11.47 -13.75
CA GLN A 32 26.98 11.36 -14.69
C GLN A 32 27.23 10.17 -15.61
N ALA A 33 26.55 9.04 -15.36
CA ALA A 33 26.50 7.90 -16.28
C ALA A 33 25.05 7.41 -16.43
N PRO A 34 24.42 7.51 -17.61
CA PRO A 34 23.16 6.81 -17.86
C PRO A 34 23.45 5.32 -18.07
N GLN A 35 23.22 4.49 -17.05
CA GLN A 35 23.25 3.04 -17.19
C GLN A 35 22.09 2.57 -18.08
N ARG A 36 22.41 2.28 -19.35
CA ARG A 36 21.58 1.45 -20.24
C ARG A 36 21.50 0.03 -19.65
N PRO A 37 20.31 -0.56 -19.46
CA PRO A 37 20.22 -1.98 -19.13
C PRO A 37 20.58 -2.82 -20.36
N ALA A 38 21.70 -3.55 -20.26
CA ALA A 38 22.10 -4.56 -21.23
C ALA A 38 21.14 -5.75 -21.18
N ALA A 39 20.59 -6.11 -22.33
CA ALA A 39 19.83 -7.34 -22.52
C ALA A 39 20.76 -8.55 -22.48
N VAL A 40 20.38 -9.58 -21.71
CA VAL A 40 20.92 -10.94 -21.85
C VAL A 40 19.73 -11.89 -22.03
N PRO A 41 19.61 -12.61 -23.15
CA PRO A 41 18.52 -13.54 -23.39
C PRO A 41 18.89 -14.97 -22.95
N SER A 42 17.82 -15.78 -22.83
CA SER A 42 17.80 -17.25 -22.88
C SER A 42 17.86 -18.01 -21.55
N GLY A 43 16.67 -18.23 -21.00
CA GLY A 43 16.29 -19.49 -20.35
C GLY A 43 15.03 -20.04 -21.03
N LYS A 44 15.19 -20.99 -21.95
CA LYS A 44 14.11 -21.66 -22.68
C LYS A 44 13.48 -22.74 -21.79
N GLY A 45 12.49 -22.35 -20.99
CA GLY A 45 11.50 -23.25 -20.40
C GLY A 45 10.23 -23.12 -21.21
N ALA A 46 9.60 -24.24 -21.57
CA ALA A 46 8.38 -24.29 -22.37
C ALA A 46 7.26 -23.44 -21.74
N ALA A 47 7.16 -22.18 -22.16
CA ALA A 47 6.09 -21.28 -21.78
C ALA A 47 4.82 -21.78 -22.46
N SER A 48 4.00 -22.49 -21.71
CA SER A 48 2.61 -22.76 -22.06
C SER A 48 1.88 -21.44 -22.17
N MET A 49 1.99 -20.71 -23.29
CA MET A 49 1.20 -19.52 -23.64
C MET A 49 0.79 -18.70 -22.40
N ALA A 50 1.77 -18.36 -21.55
CA ALA A 50 1.50 -17.56 -20.37
C ALA A 50 1.29 -16.17 -20.93
N SER A 51 0.04 -15.85 -21.28
CA SER A 51 -0.43 -14.49 -21.37
C SER A 51 0.18 -13.78 -20.18
N GLU A 52 1.02 -12.79 -20.43
CA GLU A 52 1.57 -11.91 -19.41
C GLU A 52 0.38 -11.51 -18.53
N GLU A 53 0.26 -12.11 -17.34
CA GLU A 53 -0.96 -12.00 -16.56
C GLU A 53 -1.05 -10.56 -16.07
N ILE A 54 -1.84 -9.76 -16.78
CA ILE A 54 -2.03 -8.35 -16.49
C ILE A 54 -2.52 -8.23 -15.05
N GLY A 55 -1.67 -7.64 -14.21
CA GLY A 55 -1.93 -7.43 -12.80
C GLY A 55 -2.43 -6.02 -12.50
N TYR A 56 -3.63 -5.91 -11.93
CA TYR A 56 -4.21 -4.66 -11.48
C TYR A 56 -3.74 -4.31 -10.07
N ARG A 57 -3.31 -3.07 -9.86
CA ARG A 57 -2.95 -2.55 -8.54
C ARG A 57 -4.21 -2.29 -7.71
N GLY A 58 -4.04 -2.25 -6.39
CA GLY A 58 -5.13 -1.99 -5.43
C GLY A 58 -6.06 -0.83 -5.82
N PRO A 59 -5.55 0.38 -6.14
CA PRO A 59 -6.40 1.50 -6.56
C PRO A 59 -7.25 1.21 -7.81
N THR A 60 -6.66 0.57 -8.83
CA THR A 60 -7.38 0.19 -10.06
C THR A 60 -8.44 -0.87 -9.79
N ALA A 61 -8.11 -1.89 -9.01
CA ALA A 61 -9.06 -2.94 -8.61
C ALA A 61 -10.23 -2.36 -7.78
N CYS A 62 -9.95 -1.44 -6.86
CA CYS A 62 -10.95 -0.75 -6.05
C CYS A 62 -11.92 0.05 -6.92
N ALA A 63 -11.39 0.87 -7.83
CA ALA A 63 -12.20 1.67 -8.74
C ALA A 63 -13.09 0.79 -9.64
N ALA A 64 -12.55 -0.31 -10.18
CA ALA A 64 -13.29 -1.21 -11.05
C ALA A 64 -14.39 -2.01 -10.33
N ALA A 65 -14.13 -2.44 -9.09
CA ALA A 65 -15.10 -3.18 -8.28
C ALA A 65 -16.09 -2.29 -7.52
N GLY A 66 -15.81 -0.98 -7.40
CA GLY A 66 -16.62 -0.05 -6.62
C GLY A 66 -16.54 -0.32 -5.11
N ILE A 67 -15.33 -0.60 -4.62
CA ILE A 67 -15.04 -0.84 -3.20
C ILE A 67 -13.95 0.13 -2.70
N THR A 68 -13.89 0.30 -1.39
CA THR A 68 -12.80 1.04 -0.75
C THR A 68 -11.53 0.19 -0.65
N TYR A 69 -10.38 0.86 -0.60
CA TYR A 69 -9.10 0.18 -0.37
C TYR A 69 -9.08 -0.62 0.95
N ARG A 70 -9.78 -0.14 1.99
CA ARG A 70 -9.88 -0.83 3.27
C ARG A 70 -10.65 -2.14 3.16
N GLN A 71 -11.73 -2.17 2.38
CA GLN A 71 -12.48 -3.41 2.11
C GLN A 71 -11.60 -4.42 1.36
N LEU A 72 -10.89 -3.96 0.33
CA LEU A 72 -9.93 -4.79 -0.40
C LEU A 72 -8.87 -5.38 0.53
N ASP A 73 -8.23 -4.55 1.35
CA ASP A 73 -7.19 -5.01 2.26
C ASP A 73 -7.73 -5.99 3.32
N TYR A 74 -8.91 -5.73 3.87
CA TYR A 74 -9.54 -6.63 4.83
C TYR A 74 -9.86 -7.99 4.20
N TRP A 75 -10.41 -8.03 2.99
CA TRP A 75 -10.73 -9.28 2.31
C TRP A 75 -9.48 -10.05 1.88
N ALA A 76 -8.42 -9.36 1.48
CA ALA A 76 -7.13 -9.98 1.19
C ALA A 76 -6.45 -10.55 2.45
N ARG A 77 -6.47 -9.81 3.56
CA ARG A 77 -5.89 -10.30 4.82
C ARG A 77 -6.70 -11.44 5.46
N THR A 78 -7.99 -11.51 5.20
CA THR A 78 -8.86 -12.59 5.72
C THR A 78 -9.03 -13.76 4.74
N GLY A 79 -8.32 -13.76 3.61
CA GLY A 79 -8.32 -14.85 2.62
C GLY A 79 -9.63 -15.01 1.83
N LEU A 80 -10.53 -14.02 1.89
CA LEU A 80 -11.75 -14.04 1.10
C LEU A 80 -11.44 -13.86 -0.39
N VAL A 81 -10.57 -12.89 -0.71
CA VAL A 81 -10.05 -12.66 -2.06
C VAL A 81 -8.56 -12.35 -1.96
N GLU A 82 -7.72 -13.26 -2.42
CA GLU A 82 -6.27 -13.09 -2.45
C GLU A 82 -5.81 -12.65 -3.84
N PRO A 83 -4.77 -11.82 -3.96
CA PRO A 83 -4.20 -11.46 -5.25
C PRO A 83 -3.59 -12.70 -5.93
N SER A 84 -4.11 -13.05 -7.10
CA SER A 84 -3.69 -14.25 -7.85
C SER A 84 -2.43 -14.04 -8.68
N VAL A 85 -2.16 -12.82 -9.17
CA VAL A 85 -0.98 -12.52 -10.01
C VAL A 85 0.28 -12.34 -9.17
N ARG A 86 0.19 -11.54 -8.10
CA ARG A 86 1.31 -11.32 -7.18
C ARG A 86 0.83 -11.05 -5.76
N PRO A 87 1.12 -11.96 -4.81
CA PRO A 87 0.96 -11.66 -3.39
C PRO A 87 1.99 -10.63 -2.92
N ALA A 88 1.66 -9.91 -1.85
CA ALA A 88 2.64 -9.06 -1.17
C ALA A 88 3.44 -9.88 -0.17
N HIS A 89 4.75 -9.98 -0.37
CA HIS A 89 5.70 -10.60 0.53
C HIS A 89 6.74 -9.54 0.94
N GLY A 90 6.48 -8.83 2.03
CA GLY A 90 7.43 -7.87 2.62
C GLY A 90 7.32 -6.43 2.11
N SER A 91 8.19 -5.57 2.63
CA SER A 91 8.24 -4.13 2.33
C SER A 91 8.59 -3.89 0.86
N GLY A 92 7.81 -3.03 0.19
CA GLY A 92 8.04 -2.64 -1.21
C GLY A 92 7.38 -3.54 -2.27
N THR A 93 6.85 -4.71 -1.91
CA THR A 93 6.10 -5.56 -2.86
C THR A 93 4.64 -5.14 -2.96
N GLN A 94 4.12 -5.10 -4.18
CA GLN A 94 2.74 -4.71 -4.44
C GLN A 94 1.87 -5.92 -4.75
N ARG A 95 0.66 -5.92 -4.18
CA ARG A 95 -0.38 -6.88 -4.54
C ARG A 95 -0.87 -6.58 -5.95
N LEU A 96 -0.82 -7.57 -6.83
CA LEU A 96 -1.38 -7.51 -8.17
C LEU A 96 -2.54 -8.50 -8.28
N TYR A 97 -3.70 -7.96 -8.65
CA TYR A 97 -4.95 -8.69 -8.80
C TYR A 97 -5.16 -9.03 -10.27
N SER A 98 -5.59 -10.25 -10.58
CA SER A 98 -5.99 -10.60 -11.95
C SER A 98 -7.34 -9.96 -12.28
N PHE A 99 -7.74 -10.02 -13.55
CA PHE A 99 -9.11 -9.68 -13.94
C PHE A 99 -10.14 -10.50 -13.16
N ARG A 100 -9.86 -11.79 -12.93
CA ARG A 100 -10.73 -12.70 -12.17
C ARG A 100 -10.93 -12.20 -10.75
N ASP A 101 -9.87 -11.78 -10.07
CA ASP A 101 -9.97 -11.24 -8.71
C ASP A 101 -10.87 -10.01 -8.68
N VAL A 102 -10.72 -9.10 -9.66
CA VAL A 102 -11.56 -7.89 -9.77
C VAL A 102 -13.04 -8.26 -9.95
N VAL A 103 -13.35 -9.28 -10.76
CA VAL A 103 -14.71 -9.79 -10.91
C VAL A 103 -15.24 -10.37 -9.59
N VAL A 104 -14.43 -11.15 -8.87
CA VAL A 104 -14.81 -11.71 -7.57
C VAL A 104 -15.07 -10.60 -6.55
N LEU A 105 -14.22 -9.58 -6.47
CA LEU A 105 -14.42 -8.40 -5.62
C LEU A 105 -15.78 -7.74 -5.90
N LYS A 106 -16.13 -7.58 -7.18
CA LYS A 106 -17.41 -6.99 -7.59
C LYS A 106 -18.59 -7.87 -7.19
N ILE A 107 -18.48 -9.19 -7.27
CA ILE A 107 -19.53 -10.12 -6.83
C ILE A 107 -19.71 -10.07 -5.30
N VAL A 108 -18.62 -10.09 -4.54
CA VAL A 108 -18.67 -9.96 -3.07
C VAL A 108 -19.37 -8.66 -2.69
N LYS A 109 -19.00 -7.55 -3.34
CA LYS A 109 -19.65 -6.24 -3.14
C LYS A 109 -21.14 -6.30 -3.43
N ARG A 110 -21.57 -6.92 -4.54
CA ARG A 110 -22.99 -7.07 -4.89
C ARG A 110 -23.77 -7.88 -3.85
N PHE A 111 -23.22 -8.96 -3.32
CA PHE A 111 -23.89 -9.71 -2.25
C PHE A 111 -24.07 -8.87 -0.98
N LEU A 112 -23.05 -8.10 -0.61
CA LEU A 112 -23.13 -7.21 0.54
C LEU A 112 -24.17 -6.10 0.32
N ASP A 113 -24.24 -5.50 -0.87
CA ASP A 113 -25.25 -4.48 -1.20
C ASP A 113 -26.68 -5.03 -1.10
N THR A 114 -26.88 -6.32 -1.36
CA THR A 114 -28.19 -7.00 -1.23
C THR A 114 -28.51 -7.45 0.19
N GLY A 115 -27.63 -7.19 1.17
CA GLY A 115 -27.84 -7.54 2.57
C GLY A 115 -27.33 -8.94 2.98
N VAL A 116 -26.63 -9.65 2.11
CA VAL A 116 -26.00 -10.92 2.48
C VAL A 116 -24.81 -10.63 3.41
N SER A 117 -24.75 -11.31 4.56
CA SER A 117 -23.65 -11.11 5.50
C SER A 117 -22.32 -11.63 4.95
N LEU A 118 -21.21 -10.98 5.33
CA LEU A 118 -19.87 -11.41 4.92
C LEU A 118 -19.56 -12.85 5.35
N GLN A 119 -20.09 -13.28 6.50
CA GLN A 119 -19.89 -14.64 7.00
C GLN A 119 -20.58 -15.67 6.10
N ASN A 120 -21.80 -15.40 5.63
CA ASN A 120 -22.49 -16.30 4.70
C ASN A 120 -21.73 -16.42 3.37
N ILE A 121 -21.20 -15.30 2.87
CA ILE A 121 -20.35 -15.30 1.67
C ILE A 121 -19.11 -16.18 1.90
N ARG A 122 -18.41 -16.00 3.02
CA ARG A 122 -17.22 -16.81 3.35
C ARG A 122 -17.55 -18.30 3.41
N THR A 123 -18.65 -18.67 4.08
CA THR A 123 -19.11 -20.06 4.15
C THR A 123 -19.36 -20.62 2.76
N ALA A 124 -20.13 -19.91 1.91
CA ALA A 124 -20.42 -20.34 0.54
C ALA A 124 -19.14 -20.53 -0.30
N VAL A 125 -18.20 -19.59 -0.24
CA VAL A 125 -16.90 -19.71 -0.95
C VAL A 125 -16.13 -20.94 -0.47
N GLN A 126 -16.09 -21.22 0.83
CA GLN A 126 -15.43 -22.41 1.37
C GLN A 126 -16.11 -23.72 0.91
N HIS A 127 -17.44 -23.74 0.78
CA HIS A 127 -18.16 -24.89 0.22
C HIS A 127 -17.79 -25.12 -1.25
N LEU A 128 -17.75 -24.06 -2.07
CA LEU A 128 -17.39 -24.16 -3.49
C LEU A 128 -15.95 -24.65 -3.70
N ARG A 129 -15.00 -24.15 -2.89
CA ARG A 129 -13.60 -24.62 -2.93
C ARG A 129 -13.49 -26.11 -2.61
N ARG A 130 -14.27 -26.61 -1.64
CA ARG A 130 -14.32 -28.05 -1.31
C ARG A 130 -14.90 -28.91 -2.44
N GLN A 131 -15.71 -28.33 -3.31
CA GLN A 131 -16.32 -29.02 -4.46
C GLN A 131 -15.45 -28.97 -5.73
N GLY A 132 -14.26 -28.38 -5.65
CA GLY A 132 -13.31 -28.31 -6.77
C GLY A 132 -13.39 -27.06 -7.63
N PHE A 133 -14.15 -26.04 -7.21
CA PHE A 133 -14.17 -24.75 -7.90
C PHE A 133 -13.05 -23.85 -7.36
N SER A 134 -11.96 -23.67 -8.14
CA SER A 134 -10.86 -22.73 -7.84
C SER A 134 -10.84 -21.56 -8.78
#